data_AF-A8EUG4-F1
#
_entry.id   AF-A8EUG4-F1
#
_cell.length_a   1.000
_cell.length_b   1.000
_cell.length_c   1.000
_cell.angle_alpha   90.00
_cell.angle_beta   90.00
_cell.angle_gamma   90.00
#
_symmetry.space_group_name_H-M   'P 1'
#
loop_
_entity.id
_entity.type
_entity.pdbx_description
1 polymer ?
#
loop_
_entity_poly.entity_id
_entity_poly.type
_entity_poly.pdbx_seq_one_letter_code
_entity_poly.pdbx_strand_id
1 'polypeptide(L)'
;MKVLIHYTIQHTVFKLFSRRGTYNFTIEERIKNVSDFYNRYNRTQNHLFFVVSYFDGDAQQTEYAVCNISYNETTSNYQYSSVSEYTINTICEELGLKSNNTYDKKSFYRVLTIEGYEKDFINNKKEDDLNKIRMKFFSWEELFDMNELLFNEINNKIFNTENVLKVASTYTPKTKYTDKQKKQKYFDALKSIGFISNTGVDTSHTTLHGDIGEFLMHIMLSKFLSDKSVKKYIYPKLVFKTSPKMPVYGNDGTIYIEDTKEIYYLEAKFFSDLDSAVNRAVKSLKAHNEVCEENITHKIELFRNIKTDELNEIIEIDENVTENLVLFLICDDYTDYEDILDVIRKNKKLTKLKKDYNILLFVLPIISKQDYLNSFSVKSNNIWKELNA
;
A
#
# COMPACT_ATOMS: atom_id res chain seq x y z
N MET A 1 7.45 4.98 14.09
CA MET A 1 8.78 5.47 13.63
C MET A 1 9.30 6.57 14.56
N LYS A 2 10.57 6.55 14.99
CA LYS A 2 11.20 7.67 15.72
C LYS A 2 11.83 8.66 14.74
N VAL A 3 11.73 9.95 15.04
CA VAL A 3 12.25 11.07 14.23
C VAL A 3 13.01 12.03 15.14
N LEU A 4 14.23 12.41 14.74
CA LEU A 4 15.02 13.42 15.46
C LEU A 4 14.61 14.80 14.94
N ILE A 5 14.17 15.69 15.84
CA ILE A 5 13.86 17.08 15.50
C ILE A 5 14.85 18.03 16.17
N HIS A 6 15.25 19.05 15.42
CA HIS A 6 16.15 20.11 15.83
C HIS A 6 15.44 21.46 15.71
N TYR A 7 15.29 22.17 16.83
CA TYR A 7 14.65 23.49 16.84
C TYR A 7 15.70 24.60 16.76
N THR A 8 15.49 25.58 15.88
CA THR A 8 16.45 26.65 15.64
C THR A 8 15.80 27.98 15.28
N ILE A 9 16.50 29.07 15.56
CA ILE A 9 16.21 30.42 15.05
C ILE A 9 17.27 30.86 14.02
N GLN A 10 18.20 29.97 13.68
CA GLN A 10 19.28 30.27 12.74
C GLN A 10 18.90 29.82 11.34
N HIS A 11 18.55 30.78 10.48
CA HIS A 11 18.21 30.52 9.08
C HIS A 11 19.33 29.80 8.30
N THR A 12 20.60 30.02 8.66
CA THR A 12 21.75 29.32 8.06
C THR A 12 21.71 27.81 8.29
N VAL A 13 21.17 27.37 9.43
CA VAL A 13 20.99 25.95 9.74
C VAL A 13 19.88 25.37 8.90
N PHE A 14 18.73 26.03 8.82
CA PHE A 14 17.63 25.63 7.94
C PHE A 14 18.10 25.48 6.49
N LYS A 15 18.73 26.52 5.93
CA LYS A 15 19.28 26.52 4.57
C LYS A 15 20.31 25.44 4.29
N LEU A 16 20.94 24.85 5.30
CA LEU A 16 21.86 23.73 5.11
C LEU A 16 21.10 22.44 4.83
N PHE A 17 20.05 22.18 5.61
CA PHE A 17 19.27 20.94 5.56
C PHE A 17 18.13 20.96 4.53
N SER A 18 17.79 22.13 3.98
CA SER A 18 16.86 22.26 2.86
C SER A 18 17.51 22.05 1.48
N ARG A 19 18.83 21.79 1.41
CA ARG A 19 19.55 21.62 0.13
C ARG A 19 19.29 20.25 -0.46
N ARG A 20 19.15 20.20 -1.79
CA ARG A 20 19.07 18.94 -2.56
C ARG A 20 20.44 18.26 -2.64
N GLY A 21 20.48 16.96 -2.44
CA GLY A 21 21.71 16.14 -2.50
C GLY A 21 22.04 15.46 -1.17
N THR A 22 23.25 14.90 -1.10
CA THR A 22 23.78 14.20 0.07
C THR A 22 25.02 14.92 0.59
N TYR A 23 25.08 15.17 1.89
CA TYR A 23 26.12 15.96 2.52
C TYR A 23 26.52 15.38 3.87
N ASN A 24 27.73 15.69 4.34
CA ASN A 24 28.20 15.25 5.65
C ASN A 24 27.72 16.18 6.76
N PHE A 25 27.44 15.63 7.93
CA PHE A 25 27.41 16.43 9.16
C PHE A 25 28.84 16.88 9.49
N THR A 26 29.02 18.18 9.75
CA THR A 26 30.34 18.80 9.99
C THR A 26 30.48 19.46 11.34
N ILE A 27 29.38 19.64 12.08
CA ILE A 27 29.38 20.32 13.38
C ILE A 27 29.31 19.27 14.48
N GLU A 28 30.33 19.25 15.35
CA GLU A 28 30.54 18.23 16.40
C GLU A 28 29.31 18.01 17.29
N GLU A 29 28.68 19.08 17.78
CA GLU A 29 27.47 18.97 18.60
C GLU A 29 26.32 18.28 17.85
N ARG A 30 26.16 18.57 16.55
CA ARG A 30 25.13 17.93 15.71
C ARG A 30 25.48 16.48 15.46
N ILE A 31 26.74 16.19 15.16
CA ILE A 31 27.26 14.84 14.96
C ILE A 31 26.95 13.99 16.20
N LYS A 32 27.17 14.51 17.41
CA LYS A 32 26.86 13.79 18.65
C LYS A 32 25.37 13.44 18.77
N ASN A 33 24.48 14.41 18.58
CA ASN A 33 23.03 14.16 18.69
C ASN A 33 22.54 13.19 17.60
N VAL A 34 23.05 13.34 16.39
CA VAL A 34 22.77 12.45 15.25
C VAL A 34 23.31 11.05 15.52
N SER A 35 24.52 10.92 16.06
CA SER A 35 25.13 9.62 16.38
C SER A 35 24.36 8.91 17.49
N ASP A 36 23.97 9.64 18.54
CA ASP A 36 23.21 9.07 19.66
C ASP A 36 21.84 8.57 19.18
N PHE A 37 21.17 9.33 18.30
CA PHE A 37 19.93 8.91 17.66
C PHE A 37 20.13 7.71 16.73
N TYR A 38 21.11 7.78 15.82
CA TYR A 38 21.40 6.74 14.83
C TYR A 38 21.73 5.41 15.50
N ASN A 39 22.67 5.40 16.44
CA ASN A 39 23.10 4.19 17.15
C ASN A 39 21.96 3.54 17.94
N ARG A 40 20.98 4.34 18.39
CA ARG A 40 19.84 3.83 19.14
C ARG A 40 18.78 3.19 18.24
N TYR A 41 18.56 3.70 17.03
CA TYR A 41 17.40 3.33 16.22
C TYR A 41 17.72 2.64 14.90
N ASN A 42 18.95 2.72 14.38
CA ASN A 42 19.35 2.12 13.08
C ASN A 42 19.10 0.60 12.98
N ARG A 43 19.07 -0.12 14.11
CA ARG A 43 18.81 -1.57 14.15
C ARG A 43 17.33 -1.92 14.01
N THR A 44 16.46 -0.93 14.16
CA THR A 44 15.00 -1.14 14.27
C THR A 44 14.19 -0.32 13.26
N GLN A 45 14.83 0.62 12.57
CA GLN A 45 14.22 1.48 11.56
C GLN A 45 15.19 1.62 10.39
N ASN A 46 14.69 1.43 9.17
CA ASN A 46 15.50 1.59 7.96
C ASN A 46 15.71 3.07 7.64
N HIS A 47 14.71 3.91 7.91
CA HIS A 47 14.81 5.35 7.72
C HIS A 47 14.90 6.09 9.04
N LEU A 48 15.86 7.00 9.09
CA LEU A 48 16.17 7.79 10.26
C LEU A 48 16.08 9.26 9.85
N PHE A 49 14.90 9.85 10.03
CA PHE A 49 14.67 11.21 9.60
C PHE A 49 15.18 12.24 10.63
N PHE A 50 15.78 13.30 10.10
CA PHE A 50 16.16 14.51 10.81
C PHE A 50 15.31 15.67 10.32
N VAL A 51 14.59 16.31 11.24
CA VAL A 51 13.72 17.45 10.97
C VAL A 51 14.35 18.70 11.57
N VAL A 52 14.51 19.76 10.77
CA VAL A 52 14.88 21.08 11.28
C VAL A 52 13.63 21.96 11.32
N SER A 53 13.25 22.41 12.51
CA SER A 53 12.17 23.36 12.76
C SER A 53 12.76 24.75 12.97
N TYR A 54 12.70 25.58 11.94
CA TYR A 54 13.21 26.95 11.97
C TYR A 54 12.09 27.94 12.29
N PHE A 55 12.28 28.75 13.32
CA PHE A 55 11.39 29.85 13.64
C PHE A 55 11.95 31.16 13.11
N ASP A 56 11.24 31.73 12.14
CA ASP A 56 11.47 33.08 11.66
C ASP A 56 10.80 34.06 12.63
N GLY A 57 11.64 34.77 13.39
CA GLY A 57 11.20 35.78 14.34
C GLY A 57 10.61 37.03 13.68
N ASP A 58 10.98 37.32 12.43
CA ASP A 58 10.49 38.49 11.69
C ASP A 58 9.13 38.18 11.06
N ALA A 59 9.00 37.01 10.42
CA ALA A 59 7.74 36.57 9.81
C ALA A 59 6.75 35.98 10.83
N GLN A 60 7.18 35.69 12.06
CA GLN A 60 6.41 34.97 13.08
C GLN A 60 5.90 33.61 12.55
N GLN A 61 6.73 32.92 11.78
CA GLN A 61 6.38 31.66 11.11
C GLN A 61 7.41 30.57 11.41
N THR A 62 6.97 29.32 11.31
CA THR A 62 7.85 28.15 11.44
C THR A 62 7.97 27.45 10.10
N GLU A 63 9.20 27.25 9.64
CA GLU A 63 9.54 26.48 8.45
C GLU A 63 10.19 25.15 8.83
N TYR A 64 10.00 24.13 7.99
CA TYR A 64 10.50 22.77 8.24
C TYR A 64 11.36 22.27 7.08
N ALA A 65 12.49 21.67 7.42
CA ALA A 65 13.30 20.88 6.49
C ALA A 65 13.38 19.44 7.00
N VAL A 66 13.35 18.46 6.10
CA VAL A 66 13.51 17.05 6.45
C VAL A 66 14.58 16.42 5.58
N CYS A 67 15.43 15.60 6.19
CA CYS A 67 16.44 14.80 5.50
C CYS A 67 16.54 13.40 6.13
N ASN A 68 17.01 12.42 5.35
CA ASN A 68 17.31 11.08 5.85
C ASN A 68 18.76 11.03 6.35
N ILE A 69 18.99 10.38 7.49
CA ILE A 69 20.31 10.18 8.09
C ILE A 69 20.85 8.83 7.64
N SER A 70 22.11 8.80 7.21
CA SER A 70 22.86 7.57 6.96
C SER A 70 24.27 7.65 7.57
N TYR A 71 24.93 6.50 7.71
CA TYR A 71 26.34 6.43 8.08
C TYR A 71 27.17 5.95 6.90
N ASN A 72 28.21 6.70 6.56
CA ASN A 72 29.14 6.36 5.50
C ASN A 72 30.37 5.67 6.12
N GLU A 73 30.45 4.35 5.94
CA GLU A 73 31.55 3.51 6.43
C GLU A 73 32.91 3.95 5.85
N THR A 74 32.95 4.33 4.56
CA THR A 74 34.19 4.74 3.88
C THR A 74 34.78 6.01 4.48
N THR A 75 33.95 7.01 4.77
CA THR A 75 34.40 8.26 5.38
C THR A 75 34.31 8.27 6.90
N SER A 76 33.79 7.19 7.50
CA SER A 76 33.47 7.08 8.93
C SER A 76 32.71 8.30 9.47
N ASN A 77 31.68 8.75 8.74
CA ASN A 77 30.94 9.95 9.10
C ASN A 77 29.43 9.81 8.81
N TYR A 78 28.62 10.56 9.55
CA TYR A 78 27.19 10.67 9.33
C TYR A 78 26.89 11.61 8.16
N GLN A 79 25.93 11.21 7.34
CA GLN A 79 25.45 11.98 6.20
C GLN A 79 23.97 12.29 6.34
N TYR A 80 23.53 13.36 5.70
CA TYR A 80 22.13 13.64 5.46
C TYR A 80 21.86 13.75 3.96
N SER A 81 20.76 13.16 3.51
CA SER A 81 20.28 13.27 2.14
C SER A 81 18.92 13.94 2.09
N SER A 82 18.73 14.80 1.08
CA SER A 82 17.42 15.39 0.81
C SER A 82 16.39 14.31 0.50
N VAL A 83 15.15 14.50 0.98
CA VAL A 83 14.01 13.62 0.68
C VAL A 83 13.01 14.32 -0.24
N SER A 84 12.09 13.55 -0.83
CA SER A 84 11.03 14.11 -1.67
C SER A 84 10.15 15.11 -0.89
N GLU A 85 9.59 16.11 -1.57
CA GLU A 85 8.69 17.10 -0.97
C GLU A 85 7.49 16.45 -0.27
N TYR A 86 6.96 15.38 -0.86
CA TYR A 86 5.94 14.59 -0.21
C TYR A 86 6.39 14.00 1.13
N THR A 87 7.61 13.47 1.21
CA THR A 87 8.13 12.87 2.44
C THR A 87 8.24 13.95 3.53
N ILE A 88 8.68 15.15 3.15
CA ILE A 88 8.68 16.34 4.03
C ILE A 88 7.27 16.59 4.57
N ASN A 89 6.29 16.73 3.67
CA ASN A 89 4.90 17.04 4.04
C ASN A 89 4.29 15.95 4.94
N THR A 90 4.50 14.68 4.59
CA THR A 90 3.98 13.53 5.35
C THR A 90 4.55 13.50 6.76
N ILE A 91 5.87 13.64 6.91
CA ILE A 91 6.51 13.65 8.23
C ILE A 91 6.02 14.83 9.08
N CYS A 92 5.89 16.02 8.48
CA CYS A 92 5.41 17.19 9.19
C CYS A 92 3.96 17.01 9.66
N GLU A 93 3.09 16.49 8.79
CA GLU A 93 1.69 16.22 9.11
C GLU A 93 1.54 15.23 10.27
N GLU A 94 2.23 14.09 10.22
CA GLU A 94 2.10 13.03 11.23
C GLU A 94 2.71 13.38 12.58
N LEU A 95 3.71 14.25 12.59
CA LEU A 95 4.26 14.83 13.81
C LEU A 95 3.39 15.97 14.37
N GLY A 96 2.31 16.36 13.67
CA GLY A 96 1.46 17.48 14.05
C GLY A 96 2.19 18.83 13.96
N LEU A 97 3.22 18.93 13.11
CA LEU A 97 4.00 20.15 12.88
C LEU A 97 3.17 21.13 12.03
N LYS A 98 2.21 21.78 12.68
CA LYS A 98 1.24 22.70 12.05
C LYS A 98 1.62 24.15 12.30
N SER A 99 2.72 24.64 11.72
CA SER A 99 3.19 26.07 11.73
C SER A 99 3.28 26.80 13.10
N ASN A 100 2.82 26.17 14.18
CA ASN A 100 2.86 26.64 15.55
C ASN A 100 4.12 26.09 16.18
N ASN A 101 4.96 27.01 16.61
CA ASN A 101 6.24 26.66 17.16
C ASN A 101 6.07 26.04 18.55
N THR A 102 6.38 24.75 18.70
CA THR A 102 6.46 24.07 20.01
C THR A 102 7.81 24.28 20.70
N TYR A 103 8.60 25.25 20.21
CA TYR A 103 9.90 25.61 20.77
C TYR A 103 9.79 26.03 22.23
N ASP A 104 10.11 25.09 23.09
CA ASP A 104 10.52 25.34 24.46
C ASP A 104 11.99 25.78 24.40
N LYS A 105 12.28 27.01 24.82
CA LYS A 105 13.63 27.61 24.86
C LYS A 105 14.69 26.72 25.52
N LYS A 106 14.28 25.67 26.24
CA LYS A 106 15.15 24.74 26.98
C LYS A 106 15.64 23.52 26.17
N SER A 107 15.08 23.20 25.00
CA SER A 107 15.38 21.94 24.30
C SER A 107 15.66 22.16 22.80
N PHE A 108 16.91 21.91 22.40
CA PHE A 108 17.41 22.13 21.04
C PHE A 108 17.23 20.90 20.13
N TYR A 109 17.19 19.70 20.71
CA TYR A 109 16.86 18.44 20.04
C TYR A 109 15.77 17.68 20.80
N ARG A 110 14.85 17.04 20.08
CA ARG A 110 13.88 16.10 20.64
C ARG A 110 13.74 14.88 19.75
N VAL A 111 13.34 13.75 20.32
CA VAL A 111 12.93 12.57 19.57
C VAL A 111 11.41 12.50 19.62
N LEU A 112 10.76 12.62 18.47
CA LEU A 112 9.33 12.48 18.33
C LEU A 112 8.98 11.09 17.77
N THR A 113 7.72 10.70 17.96
CA THR A 113 7.21 9.41 17.49
C THR A 113 6.07 9.66 16.53
N ILE A 114 6.19 9.06 15.34
CA ILE A 114 5.10 8.84 14.42
C ILE A 114 4.51 7.46 14.73
N GLU A 115 3.20 7.40 14.92
CA GLU A 115 2.46 6.14 15.07
C GLU A 115 2.34 5.43 13.70
N GLY A 116 2.54 4.11 13.69
CA GLY A 116 2.53 3.29 12.46
C GLY A 116 3.92 2.90 11.94
N TYR A 117 3.92 2.14 10.84
CA TYR A 117 5.13 1.52 10.28
C TYR A 117 5.70 2.31 9.12
N GLU A 118 7.02 2.36 9.02
CA GLU A 118 7.70 3.10 7.94
C GLU A 118 7.33 2.56 6.55
N LYS A 119 6.99 1.26 6.50
CA LYS A 119 6.69 0.48 5.30
C LYS A 119 5.20 0.36 4.99
N ASP A 120 4.35 1.10 5.69
CA ASP A 120 2.92 1.11 5.39
C ASP A 120 2.67 1.66 3.99
N PHE A 121 1.71 1.08 3.27
CA PHE A 121 1.24 1.64 2.01
C PHE A 121 0.16 2.67 2.27
N ILE A 122 0.27 3.82 1.62
CA ILE A 122 -0.71 4.91 1.69
C ILE A 122 -0.98 5.48 0.30
N ASN A 123 -2.13 6.14 0.17
CA ASN A 123 -2.44 6.91 -1.02
C ASN A 123 -1.65 8.22 -0.99
N ASN A 124 -0.82 8.47 -2.00
CA ASN A 124 0.06 9.63 -2.02
C ASN A 124 -0.45 10.82 -2.82
N LYS A 125 -1.46 10.64 -3.68
CA LYS A 125 -2.10 11.71 -4.45
C LYS A 125 -3.48 11.25 -4.90
N LYS A 126 -4.51 12.01 -4.52
CA LYS A 126 -5.91 11.81 -4.90
C LYS A 126 -6.32 12.91 -5.87
N GLU A 127 -6.52 12.55 -7.12
CA GLU A 127 -7.35 13.32 -8.06
C GLU A 127 -8.72 12.64 -8.18
N ASP A 128 -9.71 13.35 -8.76
CA ASP A 128 -11.11 12.90 -8.80
C ASP A 128 -11.27 11.45 -9.28
N ASP A 129 -10.43 11.00 -10.22
CA ASP A 129 -10.50 9.66 -10.82
C ASP A 129 -9.24 8.79 -10.61
N LEU A 130 -8.14 9.33 -10.08
CA LEU A 130 -6.85 8.62 -9.98
C LEU A 130 -6.26 8.73 -8.58
N ASN A 131 -5.93 7.57 -8.02
CA ASN A 131 -5.23 7.39 -6.77
C ASN A 131 -3.94 6.60 -7.03
N LYS A 132 -2.83 7.06 -6.46
CA LYS A 132 -1.56 6.35 -6.54
C LYS A 132 -1.17 5.85 -5.15
N ILE A 133 -0.81 4.57 -5.06
CA ILE A 133 -0.43 3.96 -3.79
C ILE A 133 1.08 3.75 -3.76
N ARG A 134 1.72 4.09 -2.63
CA ARG A 134 3.14 3.85 -2.38
C ARG A 134 3.45 3.59 -0.92
N MET A 135 4.69 3.20 -0.63
CA MET A 135 5.20 3.11 0.74
C MET A 135 5.40 4.50 1.35
N LYS A 136 4.97 4.65 2.60
CA LYS A 136 4.68 5.91 3.31
C LYS A 136 5.82 6.91 3.41
N PHE A 137 7.07 6.46 3.45
CA PHE A 137 8.24 7.35 3.55
C PHE A 137 9.32 7.11 2.50
N PHE A 138 9.02 6.29 1.50
CA PHE A 138 9.97 5.92 0.45
C PHE A 138 9.63 6.65 -0.82
N SER A 139 10.61 7.36 -1.38
CA SER A 139 10.54 7.86 -2.75
C SER A 139 10.60 6.71 -3.76
N TRP A 140 10.18 6.96 -5.01
CA TRP A 140 10.27 5.91 -6.02
C TRP A 140 11.73 5.60 -6.34
N GLU A 141 12.58 6.61 -6.39
CA GLU A 141 14.02 6.48 -6.58
C GLU A 141 14.64 5.53 -5.55
N GLU A 142 14.32 5.71 -4.27
CA GLU A 142 14.77 4.79 -3.20
C GLU A 142 14.24 3.37 -3.38
N LEU A 143 13.00 3.22 -3.85
CA LEU A 143 12.43 1.89 -4.13
C LEU A 143 13.03 1.25 -5.39
N PHE A 144 13.46 2.01 -6.39
CA PHE A 144 14.19 1.49 -7.55
C PHE A 144 15.54 0.92 -7.16
N ASP A 145 16.28 1.68 -6.34
CA ASP A 145 17.58 1.25 -5.84
C ASP A 145 17.45 0.03 -4.91
N MET A 146 16.31 -0.13 -4.24
CA MET A 146 16.04 -1.19 -3.27
C MET A 146 14.70 -1.91 -3.52
N ASN A 147 14.50 -2.42 -4.73
CA ASN A 147 13.24 -3.05 -5.14
C ASN A 147 12.82 -4.24 -4.26
N GLU A 148 13.78 -4.98 -3.69
CA GLU A 148 13.54 -6.07 -2.76
C GLU A 148 12.70 -5.62 -1.57
N LEU A 149 12.87 -4.38 -1.10
CA LEU A 149 12.09 -3.87 0.01
C LEU A 149 10.61 -3.79 -0.35
N LEU A 150 10.30 -3.19 -1.51
CA LEU A 150 8.93 -3.12 -2.01
C LEU A 150 8.34 -4.53 -2.18
N PHE A 151 9.09 -5.43 -2.81
CA PHE A 151 8.63 -6.79 -3.10
C PHE A 151 8.39 -7.59 -1.83
N ASN A 152 9.29 -7.48 -0.86
CA ASN A 152 9.14 -8.12 0.44
C ASN A 152 7.91 -7.61 1.18
N GLU A 153 7.62 -6.30 1.13
CA GLU A 153 6.43 -5.76 1.77
C GLU A 153 5.13 -6.19 1.09
N ILE A 154 5.10 -6.22 -0.25
CA ILE A 154 3.96 -6.76 -1.01
C ILE A 154 3.76 -8.24 -0.66
N ASN A 155 4.84 -9.04 -0.70
CA ASN A 155 4.79 -10.46 -0.37
C ASN A 155 4.38 -10.71 1.09
N ASN A 156 4.86 -9.90 2.04
CA ASN A 156 4.47 -10.01 3.44
C ASN A 156 2.97 -9.74 3.62
N LYS A 157 2.37 -8.84 2.83
CA LYS A 157 0.91 -8.64 2.84
C LYS A 157 0.15 -9.81 2.23
N ILE A 158 0.66 -10.38 1.13
CA ILE A 158 0.02 -11.52 0.46
C ILE A 158 0.06 -12.77 1.33
N PHE A 159 1.21 -13.10 1.91
CA PHE A 159 1.40 -14.28 2.75
C PHE A 159 1.13 -14.01 4.23
N ASN A 160 0.46 -12.90 4.58
CA ASN A 160 0.03 -12.67 5.95
C ASN A 160 -1.16 -13.61 6.26
N THR A 161 -1.06 -14.37 7.34
CA THR A 161 -2.08 -15.36 7.74
C THR A 161 -3.47 -14.74 7.89
N GLU A 162 -3.59 -13.58 8.52
CA GLU A 162 -4.89 -12.92 8.74
C GLU A 162 -5.51 -12.49 7.41
N ASN A 163 -4.70 -11.87 6.53
CA ASN A 163 -5.13 -11.48 5.18
C ASN A 163 -5.60 -12.67 4.36
N VAL A 164 -4.86 -13.78 4.37
CA VAL A 164 -5.23 -14.99 3.61
C VAL A 164 -6.50 -15.61 4.16
N LEU A 165 -6.62 -15.73 5.48
CA LEU A 165 -7.86 -16.23 6.09
C LEU A 165 -9.04 -15.30 5.79
N LYS A 166 -8.78 -14.00 5.61
CA LYS A 166 -9.77 -12.98 5.28
C LYS A 166 -10.30 -13.09 3.86
N VAL A 167 -9.40 -13.20 2.89
CA VAL A 167 -9.73 -13.06 1.45
C VAL A 167 -9.90 -14.42 0.75
N ALA A 168 -9.18 -15.45 1.19
CA ALA A 168 -9.08 -16.71 0.43
C ALA A 168 -9.59 -17.93 1.22
N SER A 169 -10.34 -17.75 2.31
CA SER A 169 -10.82 -18.88 3.11
C SER A 169 -12.22 -18.66 3.70
N THR A 170 -12.92 -19.75 4.01
CA THR A 170 -14.21 -19.75 4.74
C THR A 170 -14.04 -19.60 6.26
N TYR A 171 -12.97 -18.95 6.72
CA TYR A 171 -12.68 -18.76 8.14
C TYR A 171 -13.68 -17.81 8.82
N THR A 172 -14.34 -18.27 9.90
CA THR A 172 -15.23 -17.47 10.75
C THR A 172 -14.54 -17.10 12.08
N PRO A 173 -14.23 -15.81 12.34
CA PRO A 173 -13.49 -15.40 13.54
C PRO A 173 -14.21 -15.67 14.85
N LYS A 174 -15.55 -15.65 14.86
CA LYS A 174 -16.38 -16.00 16.03
C LYS A 174 -16.17 -17.45 16.47
N THR A 175 -15.77 -18.33 15.57
CA THR A 175 -15.45 -19.72 15.89
C THR A 175 -14.06 -19.79 16.49
N LYS A 176 -13.95 -20.32 17.71
CA LYS A 176 -12.65 -20.59 18.32
C LYS A 176 -11.96 -21.74 17.58
N TYR A 177 -11.04 -21.39 16.69
CA TYR A 177 -10.13 -22.34 16.05
C TYR A 177 -8.83 -22.47 16.85
N THR A 178 -8.38 -23.70 17.03
CA THR A 178 -7.02 -23.99 17.51
C THR A 178 -5.97 -23.50 16.50
N ASP A 179 -4.75 -23.25 16.95
CA ASP A 179 -3.66 -22.82 16.07
C ASP A 179 -3.38 -23.82 14.94
N LYS A 180 -3.51 -25.13 15.23
CA LYS A 180 -3.41 -26.18 14.23
C LYS A 180 -4.48 -26.04 13.13
N GLN A 181 -5.73 -25.78 13.51
CA GLN A 181 -6.81 -25.57 12.54
C GLN A 181 -6.61 -24.28 11.73
N LYS A 182 -6.13 -23.20 12.35
CA LYS A 182 -5.79 -21.95 11.64
C LYS A 182 -4.67 -22.18 10.63
N LYS A 183 -3.58 -22.86 11.03
CA LYS A 183 -2.46 -23.23 10.13
C LYS A 183 -2.96 -24.06 8.95
N GLN A 184 -3.84 -25.04 9.20
CA GLN A 184 -4.41 -25.87 8.13
C GLN A 184 -5.27 -25.05 7.16
N LYS A 185 -6.18 -24.20 7.65
CA LYS A 185 -7.01 -23.34 6.81
C LYS A 185 -6.17 -22.37 5.96
N TYR A 186 -5.12 -21.80 6.56
CA TYR A 186 -4.16 -20.95 5.86
C TYR A 186 -3.45 -21.70 4.73
N PHE A 187 -2.95 -22.90 5.02
CA PHE A 187 -2.31 -23.77 4.03
C PHE A 187 -3.26 -24.14 2.88
N ASP A 188 -4.48 -24.58 3.22
CA ASP A 188 -5.48 -24.99 2.24
C ASP A 188 -5.89 -23.83 1.33
N ALA A 189 -6.07 -22.63 1.90
CA ALA A 189 -6.37 -21.41 1.14
C ALA A 189 -5.25 -21.09 0.15
N LEU A 190 -3.99 -21.02 0.60
CA LEU A 190 -2.83 -20.74 -0.26
C LEU A 190 -2.68 -21.77 -1.38
N LYS A 191 -2.90 -23.06 -1.07
CA LYS A 191 -2.81 -24.14 -2.06
C LYS A 191 -3.94 -24.05 -3.09
N SER A 192 -5.15 -23.70 -2.65
CA SER A 192 -6.33 -23.63 -3.52
C SER A 192 -6.25 -22.47 -4.51
N ILE A 193 -5.76 -21.30 -4.08
CA ILE A 193 -5.52 -20.16 -4.98
C ILE A 193 -4.25 -20.34 -5.82
N GLY A 194 -3.33 -21.23 -5.43
CA GLY A 194 -2.11 -21.50 -6.17
C GLY A 194 -0.92 -20.63 -5.81
N PHE A 195 -0.92 -20.03 -4.62
CA PHE A 195 0.20 -19.24 -4.12
C PHE A 195 1.30 -20.10 -3.50
N ILE A 196 1.04 -21.38 -3.25
CA ILE A 196 2.05 -22.38 -2.86
C ILE A 196 1.81 -23.70 -3.58
N SER A 197 2.88 -24.48 -3.78
CA SER A 197 2.84 -25.79 -4.42
C SER A 197 4.08 -26.61 -4.06
N ASN A 198 3.97 -27.94 -4.11
CA ASN A 198 5.08 -28.86 -3.93
C ASN A 198 6.11 -28.81 -5.08
N THR A 199 5.70 -28.33 -6.25
CA THR A 199 6.52 -28.22 -7.46
C THR A 199 6.96 -26.78 -7.74
N GLY A 200 6.66 -25.86 -6.81
CA GLY A 200 6.76 -24.42 -7.04
C GLY A 200 5.55 -23.85 -7.77
N VAL A 201 5.46 -22.52 -7.79
CA VAL A 201 4.38 -21.78 -8.45
C VAL A 201 4.75 -21.47 -9.90
N ASP A 202 3.78 -21.59 -10.80
CA ASP A 202 3.96 -21.24 -12.22
C ASP A 202 3.75 -19.74 -12.42
N THR A 203 4.86 -18.99 -12.39
CA THR A 203 4.87 -17.55 -12.59
C THR A 203 4.59 -17.12 -14.02
N SER A 204 4.46 -18.04 -14.99
CA SER A 204 4.06 -17.72 -16.35
C SER A 204 2.53 -17.70 -16.54
N HIS A 205 1.78 -18.30 -15.61
CA HIS A 205 0.34 -18.45 -15.74
C HIS A 205 -0.39 -17.14 -15.41
N THR A 206 -1.15 -16.63 -16.38
CA THR A 206 -1.91 -15.36 -16.23
C THR A 206 -2.97 -15.39 -15.13
N THR A 207 -3.53 -16.56 -14.80
CA THR A 207 -4.46 -16.73 -13.67
C THR A 207 -3.79 -16.35 -12.35
N LEU A 208 -2.54 -16.80 -12.12
CA LEU A 208 -1.80 -16.43 -10.90
C LEU A 208 -1.59 -14.92 -10.82
N HIS A 209 -1.30 -14.25 -11.95
CA HIS A 209 -1.13 -12.79 -11.97
C HIS A 209 -2.42 -12.07 -11.62
N GLY A 210 -3.55 -12.56 -12.14
CA GLY A 210 -4.89 -12.08 -11.78
C GLY A 210 -5.18 -12.25 -10.29
N ASP A 211 -4.94 -13.45 -9.75
CA ASP A 211 -5.18 -13.76 -8.33
C ASP A 211 -4.32 -12.90 -7.40
N ILE A 212 -3.05 -12.65 -7.74
CA ILE A 212 -2.18 -11.73 -6.99
C ILE A 212 -2.78 -10.31 -6.99
N GLY A 213 -3.22 -9.84 -8.16
CA GLY A 213 -3.84 -8.53 -8.31
C GLY A 213 -5.11 -8.40 -7.48
N GLU A 214 -6.01 -9.38 -7.57
CA GLU A 214 -7.27 -9.42 -6.84
C GLU A 214 -7.03 -9.46 -5.32
N PHE A 215 -6.09 -10.29 -4.87
CA PHE A 215 -5.75 -10.40 -3.46
C PHE A 215 -5.23 -9.07 -2.91
N LEU A 216 -4.26 -8.45 -3.60
CA LEU A 216 -3.69 -7.16 -3.19
C LEU A 216 -4.75 -6.05 -3.21
N MET A 217 -5.58 -6.02 -4.25
CA MET A 217 -6.68 -5.08 -4.37
C MET A 217 -7.63 -5.18 -3.16
N HIS A 218 -8.05 -6.38 -2.77
CA HIS A 218 -8.88 -6.56 -1.57
C HIS A 218 -8.19 -6.07 -0.30
N ILE A 219 -6.90 -6.38 -0.09
CA ILE A 219 -6.18 -5.94 1.11
C ILE A 219 -5.96 -4.42 1.14
N MET A 220 -5.64 -3.81 -0.01
CA MET A 220 -5.26 -2.40 -0.07
C MET A 220 -6.48 -1.48 -0.16
N LEU A 221 -7.49 -1.82 -0.97
CA LEU A 221 -8.74 -1.06 -1.04
C LEU A 221 -9.62 -1.25 0.20
N SER A 222 -9.56 -2.41 0.86
CA SER A 222 -10.26 -2.58 2.14
C SER A 222 -9.75 -1.59 3.19
N LYS A 223 -8.43 -1.36 3.25
CA LYS A 223 -7.81 -0.33 4.09
C LYS A 223 -8.09 1.09 3.57
N PHE A 224 -8.04 1.32 2.26
CA PHE A 224 -8.30 2.67 1.73
C PHE A 224 -9.72 3.16 2.01
N LEU A 225 -10.73 2.29 1.87
CA LEU A 225 -12.11 2.66 2.20
C LEU A 225 -12.46 2.34 3.66
N SER A 226 -11.51 1.96 4.54
CA SER A 226 -11.83 1.64 5.95
C SER A 226 -12.15 2.88 6.77
N ASP A 227 -11.63 4.04 6.37
CA ASP A 227 -11.88 5.31 7.05
C ASP A 227 -13.26 5.89 6.75
N LYS A 228 -13.97 5.31 5.76
CA LYS A 228 -15.27 5.80 5.32
C LYS A 228 -16.45 5.32 6.18
N SER A 229 -16.34 4.20 6.91
CA SER A 229 -17.52 3.57 7.52
C SER A 229 -17.20 2.46 8.53
N VAL A 230 -18.15 2.22 9.44
CA VAL A 230 -18.09 1.10 10.41
C VAL A 230 -18.71 -0.18 9.83
N LYS A 231 -19.66 -0.07 8.90
CA LYS A 231 -20.39 -1.19 8.30
C LYS A 231 -20.00 -1.39 6.84
N LYS A 232 -18.93 -2.17 6.65
CA LYS A 232 -18.31 -2.39 5.35
C LYS A 232 -18.17 -3.88 5.05
N TYR A 233 -18.63 -4.26 3.87
CA TYR A 233 -18.73 -5.64 3.43
C TYR A 233 -17.88 -5.88 2.19
N ILE A 234 -17.17 -7.01 2.16
CA ILE A 234 -16.50 -7.54 0.96
C ILE A 234 -17.16 -8.83 0.52
N TYR A 235 -17.15 -8.99 -0.80
CA TYR A 235 -17.28 -10.26 -1.47
C TYR A 235 -15.91 -10.66 -2.05
N PRO A 236 -15.09 -11.43 -1.31
CA PRO A 236 -13.81 -11.89 -1.83
C PRO A 236 -14.02 -13.17 -2.64
N LYS A 237 -13.76 -13.11 -3.94
CA LYS A 237 -14.09 -14.18 -4.88
C LYS A 237 -13.06 -15.33 -4.83
N LEU A 238 -11.82 -15.05 -4.45
CA LEU A 238 -10.77 -16.07 -4.24
C LEU A 238 -11.14 -17.21 -3.28
N VAL A 239 -12.08 -16.99 -2.35
CA VAL A 239 -12.59 -18.05 -1.45
C VAL A 239 -13.22 -19.23 -2.20
N PHE A 240 -13.66 -19.02 -3.44
CA PHE A 240 -14.32 -20.05 -4.25
C PHE A 240 -13.36 -20.90 -5.08
N LYS A 241 -12.07 -20.57 -5.12
CA LYS A 241 -11.10 -21.41 -5.82
C LYS A 241 -10.92 -22.71 -5.06
N THR A 242 -11.08 -23.82 -5.77
CA THR A 242 -10.75 -25.17 -5.29
C THR A 242 -9.49 -25.72 -5.95
N SER A 243 -8.97 -25.04 -6.98
CA SER A 243 -7.68 -25.35 -7.61
C SER A 243 -7.03 -24.12 -8.25
N PRO A 244 -5.69 -24.09 -8.37
CA PRO A 244 -4.96 -22.97 -8.95
C PRO A 244 -5.39 -22.61 -10.38
N LYS A 245 -5.71 -23.64 -11.18
CA LYS A 245 -6.04 -23.50 -12.61
C LYS A 245 -7.49 -23.04 -12.85
N MET A 246 -8.33 -23.08 -11.82
CA MET A 246 -9.73 -22.70 -11.94
C MET A 246 -9.84 -21.16 -11.98
N PRO A 247 -10.32 -20.57 -13.09
CA PRO A 247 -10.77 -19.18 -13.03
C PRO A 247 -12.02 -19.13 -12.15
N VAL A 248 -12.14 -18.10 -11.34
CA VAL A 248 -13.44 -17.80 -10.73
C VAL A 248 -14.20 -16.91 -11.70
N TYR A 249 -15.43 -17.28 -12.01
CA TYR A 249 -16.33 -16.48 -12.84
C TYR A 249 -17.07 -15.46 -11.96
N GLY A 250 -17.56 -14.36 -12.53
CA GLY A 250 -18.24 -13.28 -11.81
C GLY A 250 -17.39 -12.03 -11.65
N ASN A 251 -17.89 -11.00 -10.96
CA ASN A 251 -17.15 -9.75 -10.72
C ASN A 251 -15.92 -10.00 -9.83
N ASP A 252 -14.75 -9.44 -10.14
CA ASP A 252 -13.44 -9.66 -9.49
C ASP A 252 -13.34 -9.05 -8.06
N GLY A 253 -14.48 -8.96 -7.37
CA GLY A 253 -14.62 -8.43 -6.03
C GLY A 253 -15.72 -7.37 -5.98
N THR A 254 -16.48 -7.37 -4.88
CA THR A 254 -17.48 -6.34 -4.59
C THR A 254 -17.24 -5.80 -3.18
N ILE A 255 -17.30 -4.49 -3.01
CA ILE A 255 -17.31 -3.85 -1.69
C ILE A 255 -18.59 -3.05 -1.55
N TYR A 256 -19.34 -3.31 -0.49
CA TYR A 256 -20.51 -2.50 -0.13
C TYR A 256 -20.23 -1.74 1.17
N ILE A 257 -20.51 -0.44 1.15
CA ILE A 257 -20.44 0.43 2.32
C ILE A 257 -21.86 0.84 2.68
N GLU A 258 -22.39 0.26 3.77
CA GLU A 258 -23.79 0.46 4.15
C GLU A 258 -24.07 1.91 4.55
N ASP A 259 -23.17 2.52 5.32
CA ASP A 259 -23.36 3.87 5.85
C ASP A 259 -23.47 4.93 4.73
N THR A 260 -22.77 4.73 3.61
CA THR A 260 -22.78 5.66 2.46
C THR A 260 -23.67 5.21 1.32
N LYS A 261 -24.26 4.00 1.40
CA LYS A 261 -24.99 3.35 0.30
C LYS A 261 -24.19 3.30 -1.01
N GLU A 262 -22.89 3.06 -0.90
CA GLU A 262 -22.00 2.93 -2.06
C GLU A 262 -21.64 1.47 -2.29
N ILE A 263 -21.79 1.02 -3.53
CA ILE A 263 -21.28 -0.26 -3.99
C ILE A 263 -20.11 -0.02 -4.95
N TYR A 264 -19.02 -0.76 -4.74
CA TYR A 264 -17.80 -0.70 -5.53
C TYR A 264 -17.57 -2.06 -6.18
N TYR A 265 -17.59 -2.06 -7.50
CA TYR A 265 -17.23 -3.19 -8.34
C TYR A 265 -15.76 -3.09 -8.68
N LEU A 266 -15.00 -4.16 -8.46
CA LEU A 266 -13.55 -4.11 -8.48
C LEU A 266 -12.99 -4.92 -9.65
N GLU A 267 -11.95 -4.38 -10.30
CA GLU A 267 -11.23 -5.06 -11.37
C GLU A 267 -9.73 -4.88 -11.18
N ALA A 268 -9.00 -5.99 -11.03
CA ALA A 268 -7.54 -5.96 -10.92
C ALA A 268 -6.86 -6.32 -12.25
N LYS A 269 -5.79 -5.59 -12.61
CA LYS A 269 -4.96 -5.90 -13.77
C LYS A 269 -3.49 -5.85 -13.38
N PHE A 270 -2.79 -6.96 -13.63
CA PHE A 270 -1.36 -7.06 -13.41
C PHE A 270 -0.62 -7.20 -14.75
N PHE A 271 -0.09 -6.08 -15.25
CA PHE A 271 0.54 -5.95 -16.56
C PHE A 271 1.94 -5.35 -16.43
N SER A 272 2.70 -5.38 -17.52
CA SER A 272 3.89 -4.54 -17.64
C SER A 272 3.45 -3.10 -17.80
N ASP A 273 2.61 -2.80 -18.81
CA ASP A 273 2.25 -1.43 -19.15
C ASP A 273 0.85 -0.98 -18.74
N LEU A 274 0.73 0.29 -18.34
CA LEU A 274 -0.54 0.89 -17.88
C LEU A 274 -1.59 0.98 -18.99
N ASP A 275 -1.21 1.34 -20.22
CA ASP A 275 -2.20 1.50 -21.29
C ASP A 275 -2.87 0.14 -21.62
N SER A 276 -2.08 -0.94 -21.68
CA SER A 276 -2.62 -2.30 -21.80
C SER A 276 -3.46 -2.68 -20.60
N ALA A 277 -3.04 -2.34 -19.38
CA ALA A 277 -3.80 -2.60 -18.15
C ALA A 277 -5.17 -1.93 -18.20
N VAL A 278 -5.23 -0.63 -18.51
CA VAL A 278 -6.46 0.16 -18.65
C VAL A 278 -7.34 -0.41 -19.76
N ASN A 279 -6.77 -0.65 -20.94
CA ASN A 279 -7.51 -1.21 -22.08
C ASN A 279 -8.13 -2.57 -21.77
N ARG A 280 -7.40 -3.41 -21.02
CA ARG A 280 -7.88 -4.73 -20.62
C ARG A 280 -8.97 -4.61 -19.55
N ALA A 281 -8.78 -3.77 -18.54
CA ALA A 281 -9.79 -3.50 -17.52
C ALA A 281 -11.11 -3.01 -18.12
N VAL A 282 -11.07 -2.02 -19.01
CA VAL A 282 -12.26 -1.50 -19.70
C VAL A 282 -12.95 -2.58 -20.54
N LYS A 283 -12.18 -3.52 -21.13
CA LYS A 283 -12.75 -4.64 -21.87
C LYS A 283 -13.43 -5.66 -20.94
N SER A 284 -12.82 -6.00 -19.80
CA SER A 284 -13.41 -6.91 -18.81
C SER A 284 -14.77 -6.40 -18.32
N LEU A 285 -14.85 -5.12 -17.95
CA LEU A 285 -16.07 -4.52 -17.41
C LEU A 285 -17.25 -4.56 -18.38
N LYS A 286 -17.00 -4.39 -19.68
CA LYS A 286 -18.05 -4.55 -20.70
C LYS A 286 -18.58 -5.98 -20.78
N ALA A 287 -17.72 -6.97 -20.59
CA ALA A 287 -18.12 -8.37 -20.58
C ALA A 287 -18.90 -8.73 -19.30
N HIS A 288 -18.60 -8.09 -18.16
CA HIS A 288 -19.34 -8.31 -16.90
C HIS A 288 -20.80 -7.86 -16.98
N ASN A 289 -21.12 -6.79 -17.73
CA ASN A 289 -22.50 -6.34 -17.92
C ASN A 289 -23.32 -7.22 -18.88
N GLU A 290 -22.67 -8.10 -19.64
CA GLU A 290 -23.33 -8.98 -20.62
C GLU A 290 -23.60 -10.39 -20.07
N VAL A 291 -22.95 -10.79 -18.97
CA VAL A 291 -23.22 -12.05 -18.27
C VAL A 291 -24.31 -11.84 -17.24
N CYS A 292 -25.57 -11.94 -17.68
CA CYS A 292 -26.73 -11.97 -16.78
C CYS A 292 -26.72 -13.27 -15.96
N GLU A 293 -26.76 -13.13 -14.63
CA GLU A 293 -26.96 -14.18 -13.64
C GLU A 293 -25.83 -15.23 -13.52
N GLU A 294 -24.84 -14.90 -12.70
CA GLU A 294 -24.33 -15.93 -11.79
C GLU A 294 -25.30 -16.05 -10.62
N ASN A 295 -25.56 -17.28 -10.17
CA ASN A 295 -26.33 -17.57 -8.96
C ASN A 295 -25.59 -17.05 -7.69
N ILE A 296 -25.47 -15.73 -7.54
CA ILE A 296 -25.00 -15.06 -6.31
C ILE A 296 -25.92 -15.44 -5.14
N THR A 297 -27.20 -15.70 -5.42
CA THR A 297 -28.23 -16.20 -4.50
C THR A 297 -27.83 -17.45 -3.74
N HIS A 298 -26.87 -18.24 -4.22
CA HIS A 298 -26.45 -19.48 -3.56
C HIS A 298 -25.26 -19.34 -2.61
N LYS A 299 -24.66 -18.15 -2.44
CA LYS A 299 -23.43 -17.98 -1.63
C LYS A 299 -23.35 -16.71 -0.77
N ILE A 300 -24.50 -16.10 -0.44
CA ILE A 300 -24.59 -14.91 0.44
C ILE A 300 -23.92 -15.17 1.79
N GLU A 301 -23.93 -16.43 2.23
CA GLU A 301 -23.33 -16.88 3.48
C GLU A 301 -21.79 -16.64 3.53
N LEU A 302 -21.14 -16.38 2.39
CA LEU A 302 -19.70 -16.11 2.30
C LEU A 302 -19.34 -14.62 2.21
N PHE A 303 -20.32 -13.72 2.33
CA PHE A 303 -20.09 -12.29 2.49
C PHE A 303 -19.40 -12.01 3.82
N ARG A 304 -18.45 -11.08 3.83
CA ARG A 304 -17.68 -10.74 5.04
C ARG A 304 -17.75 -9.27 5.38
N ASN A 305 -18.14 -8.94 6.60
CA ASN A 305 -17.91 -7.62 7.16
C ASN A 305 -16.41 -7.46 7.46
N ILE A 306 -15.71 -6.54 6.82
CA ILE A 306 -14.25 -6.38 6.98
C ILE A 306 -13.88 -5.92 8.38
N LYS A 307 -14.76 -5.17 9.05
CA LYS A 307 -14.43 -4.54 10.33
C LYS A 307 -14.64 -5.47 11.51
N THR A 308 -15.68 -6.29 11.45
CA THR A 308 -16.02 -7.28 12.47
C THR A 308 -15.54 -8.69 12.11
N ASP A 309 -15.06 -8.88 10.88
CA ASP A 309 -14.74 -10.15 10.24
C ASP A 309 -15.91 -11.17 10.24
N GLU A 310 -17.13 -10.69 10.46
CA GLU A 310 -18.34 -11.51 10.48
C GLU A 310 -18.64 -12.10 9.09
N LEU A 311 -18.96 -13.40 9.07
CA LEU A 311 -19.43 -14.12 7.90
C LEU A 311 -20.93 -14.39 8.02
N ASN A 312 -21.57 -14.66 6.88
CA ASN A 312 -22.97 -15.03 6.77
C ASN A 312 -23.96 -13.94 7.20
N GLU A 313 -23.57 -12.66 7.08
CA GLU A 313 -24.52 -11.55 7.23
C GLU A 313 -25.34 -11.40 5.94
N ILE A 314 -26.65 -11.57 6.04
CA ILE A 314 -27.57 -11.19 4.97
C ILE A 314 -27.71 -9.68 5.03
N ILE A 315 -27.34 -9.01 3.94
CA ILE A 315 -27.42 -7.57 3.82
C ILE A 315 -28.37 -7.29 2.67
N GLU A 316 -29.43 -6.55 2.97
CA GLU A 316 -30.33 -6.03 1.96
C GLU A 316 -29.72 -4.76 1.36
N ILE A 317 -29.52 -4.76 0.04
CA ILE A 317 -29.02 -3.59 -0.69
C ILE A 317 -30.25 -2.79 -1.12
N ASP A 318 -30.37 -1.56 -0.61
CA ASP A 318 -31.43 -0.62 -0.98
C ASP A 318 -31.38 -0.33 -2.48
N GLU A 319 -32.55 -0.10 -3.11
CA GLU A 319 -32.67 0.27 -4.53
C GLU A 319 -31.91 1.56 -4.87
N ASN A 320 -31.60 2.40 -3.88
CA ASN A 320 -30.92 3.69 -4.04
C ASN A 320 -29.41 3.63 -3.72
N VAL A 321 -28.68 2.67 -4.28
CA VAL A 321 -27.21 2.61 -4.16
C VAL A 321 -26.49 3.40 -5.24
N THR A 322 -25.36 4.01 -4.84
CA THR A 322 -24.43 4.63 -5.78
C THR A 322 -23.40 3.60 -6.24
N GLU A 323 -23.41 3.27 -7.54
CA GLU A 323 -22.47 2.33 -8.14
C GLU A 323 -21.16 3.00 -8.54
N ASN A 324 -20.04 2.36 -8.18
CA ASN A 324 -18.70 2.82 -8.47
C ASN A 324 -17.88 1.68 -9.08
N LEU A 325 -17.08 1.99 -10.09
CA LEU A 325 -16.10 1.07 -10.66
C LEU A 325 -14.71 1.39 -10.11
N VAL A 326 -13.99 0.36 -9.67
CA VAL A 326 -12.60 0.51 -9.25
C VAL A 326 -11.70 -0.31 -10.14
N LEU A 327 -10.71 0.35 -10.74
CA LEU A 327 -9.65 -0.31 -11.50
C LEU A 327 -8.37 -0.31 -10.68
N PHE A 328 -7.91 -1.48 -10.25
CA PHE A 328 -6.65 -1.64 -9.54
C PHE A 328 -5.57 -2.16 -10.50
N LEU A 329 -4.64 -1.28 -10.85
CA LEU A 329 -3.65 -1.51 -11.90
C LEU A 329 -2.27 -1.68 -11.26
N ILE A 330 -1.68 -2.85 -11.46
CA ILE A 330 -0.31 -3.19 -11.06
C ILE A 330 0.54 -3.19 -12.32
N CYS A 331 1.47 -2.24 -12.41
CA CYS A 331 2.25 -1.97 -13.63
C CYS A 331 3.72 -1.70 -13.29
N ASP A 332 4.62 -1.91 -14.24
CA ASP A 332 6.07 -1.66 -14.08
C ASP A 332 6.55 -0.35 -14.70
N ASP A 333 5.73 0.33 -15.50
CA ASP A 333 6.18 1.33 -16.46
C ASP A 333 6.06 2.80 -16.03
N TYR A 334 5.50 3.13 -14.86
CA TYR A 334 5.38 4.53 -14.45
C TYR A 334 5.75 4.85 -13.00
N THR A 335 6.56 5.89 -12.86
CA THR A 335 7.17 6.34 -11.60
C THR A 335 6.76 7.76 -11.29
N ASP A 336 6.67 8.61 -12.32
CA ASP A 336 6.05 9.92 -12.25
C ASP A 336 4.53 9.77 -12.20
N TYR A 337 3.88 10.66 -11.46
CA TYR A 337 2.45 10.78 -11.46
C TYR A 337 1.92 11.43 -12.75
N GLU A 338 2.64 12.40 -13.31
CA GLU A 338 2.19 13.11 -14.51
C GLU A 338 2.15 12.20 -15.74
N ASP A 339 3.08 11.25 -15.87
CA ASP A 339 3.06 10.26 -16.94
C ASP A 339 1.83 9.33 -16.85
N ILE A 340 1.48 8.90 -15.62
CA ILE A 340 0.29 8.08 -15.36
C ILE A 340 -0.98 8.84 -15.76
N LEU A 341 -1.07 10.11 -15.35
CA LEU A 341 -2.18 10.98 -15.71
C LEU A 341 -2.30 11.14 -17.22
N ASP A 342 -1.17 11.32 -17.90
CA ASP A 342 -1.13 11.50 -19.34
C ASP A 342 -1.68 10.28 -20.07
N VAL A 343 -1.31 9.07 -19.66
CA VAL A 343 -1.86 7.82 -20.20
C VAL A 343 -3.37 7.75 -19.96
N ILE A 344 -3.80 8.01 -18.72
CA ILE A 344 -5.22 7.94 -18.34
C ILE A 344 -6.08 8.95 -19.10
N ARG A 345 -5.60 10.19 -19.24
CA ARG A 345 -6.30 11.27 -19.95
C ARG A 345 -6.37 11.02 -21.46
N LYS A 346 -5.33 10.44 -22.04
CA LYS A 346 -5.28 10.13 -23.49
C LYS A 346 -6.03 8.83 -23.85
N ASN A 347 -6.35 7.97 -22.89
CA ASN A 347 -7.03 6.70 -23.15
C ASN A 347 -8.52 6.89 -23.52
N LYS A 348 -8.81 6.90 -24.82
CA LYS A 348 -10.18 7.09 -25.36
C LYS A 348 -11.21 6.08 -24.85
N LYS A 349 -10.80 4.84 -24.55
CA LYS A 349 -11.74 3.80 -24.09
C LYS A 349 -12.20 4.08 -22.66
N LEU A 350 -11.26 4.48 -21.80
CA LEU A 350 -11.55 4.90 -20.44
C LEU A 350 -12.40 6.17 -20.42
N THR A 351 -12.07 7.18 -21.24
CA THR A 351 -12.90 8.40 -21.36
C THR A 351 -14.34 8.08 -21.76
N LYS A 352 -14.55 7.11 -22.65
CA LYS A 352 -15.90 6.67 -23.03
C LYS A 352 -16.60 6.01 -21.84
N LEU A 353 -15.92 5.13 -21.11
CA LEU A 353 -16.50 4.43 -19.95
C LEU A 353 -16.88 5.40 -18.82
N LYS A 354 -16.08 6.45 -18.58
CA LYS A 354 -16.36 7.50 -17.57
C LYS A 354 -17.64 8.30 -17.83
N LYS A 355 -18.22 8.23 -19.03
CA LYS A 355 -19.51 8.88 -19.31
C LYS A 355 -20.68 8.13 -18.66
N ASP A 356 -20.50 6.82 -18.49
CA ASP A 356 -21.57 5.91 -18.07
C ASP A 356 -21.40 5.50 -16.60
N TYR A 357 -20.21 5.67 -16.02
CA TYR A 357 -19.88 5.21 -14.66
C TYR A 357 -18.95 6.15 -13.91
N ASN A 358 -19.06 6.18 -12.58
CA ASN A 358 -18.04 6.75 -11.71
C ASN A 358 -16.86 5.77 -11.59
N ILE A 359 -15.64 6.19 -11.96
CA ILE A 359 -14.47 5.29 -12.03
C ILE A 359 -13.34 5.82 -11.16
N LEU A 360 -12.92 5.00 -10.20
CA LEU A 360 -11.73 5.22 -9.38
C LEU A 360 -10.60 4.32 -9.88
N LEU A 361 -9.50 4.91 -10.33
CA LEU A 361 -8.31 4.18 -10.72
C LEU A 361 -7.31 4.19 -9.56
N PHE A 362 -6.79 3.02 -9.24
CA PHE A 362 -5.66 2.85 -8.33
C PHE A 362 -4.49 2.30 -9.11
N VAL A 363 -3.35 2.97 -9.05
CA VAL A 363 -2.12 2.49 -9.67
C VAL A 363 -1.11 2.16 -8.57
N LEU A 364 -0.73 0.88 -8.51
CA LEU A 364 0.36 0.36 -7.67
C LEU A 364 1.53 0.00 -8.59
N PRO A 365 2.55 0.85 -8.70
CA PRO A 365 3.70 0.50 -9.51
C PRO A 365 4.60 -0.47 -8.73
N ILE A 366 5.15 -1.45 -9.44
CA ILE A 366 5.98 -2.51 -8.88
C ILE A 366 7.37 -2.57 -9.53
N ILE A 367 7.80 -1.54 -10.25
CA ILE A 367 9.15 -1.39 -10.82
C ILE A 367 9.49 -2.38 -11.95
N SER A 368 9.25 -3.68 -11.75
CA SER A 368 9.49 -4.76 -12.70
C SER A 368 8.57 -5.95 -12.38
N LYS A 369 7.67 -6.28 -13.32
CA LYS A 369 6.76 -7.43 -13.16
C LYS A 369 7.51 -8.75 -13.02
N GLN A 370 8.54 -8.96 -13.83
CA GLN A 370 9.29 -10.21 -13.83
C GLN A 370 10.07 -10.40 -12.53
N ASP A 371 10.73 -9.34 -12.03
CA ASP A 371 11.51 -9.43 -10.79
C ASP A 371 10.61 -9.63 -9.57
N TYR A 372 9.45 -8.97 -9.56
CA TYR A 372 8.45 -9.21 -8.53
C TYR A 372 7.95 -10.67 -8.56
N LEU A 373 7.63 -11.23 -9.73
CA LEU A 373 7.19 -12.63 -9.84
C LEU A 373 8.27 -13.62 -9.38
N ASN A 374 9.54 -13.33 -9.68
CA ASN A 374 10.67 -14.12 -9.17
C ASN A 374 10.73 -14.06 -7.63
N SER A 375 10.63 -12.86 -7.04
CA SER A 375 10.58 -12.66 -5.59
C SER A 375 9.41 -13.40 -4.94
N PHE A 376 8.21 -13.31 -5.55
CA PHE A 376 7.03 -14.03 -5.12
C PHE A 376 7.25 -15.55 -5.11
N SER A 377 7.84 -16.11 -6.17
CA SER A 377 8.15 -17.55 -6.24
C SER A 377 9.12 -18.00 -5.15
N VAL A 378 10.13 -17.18 -4.82
CA VAL A 378 11.07 -17.48 -3.74
C VAL A 378 10.33 -17.51 -2.39
N LYS A 379 9.52 -16.50 -2.10
CA LYS A 379 8.73 -16.44 -0.87
C LYS A 379 7.75 -17.62 -0.78
N SER A 380 7.04 -17.91 -1.86
CA SER A 380 6.10 -19.04 -1.97
C SER A 380 6.76 -20.37 -1.60
N ASN A 381 7.94 -20.66 -2.17
CA ASN A 381 8.70 -21.88 -1.88
C ASN A 381 9.13 -21.96 -0.41
N ASN A 382 9.52 -20.83 0.19
CA ASN A 382 9.88 -20.79 1.60
C ASN A 382 8.68 -21.09 2.51
N ILE A 383 7.52 -20.49 2.23
CA ILE A 383 6.27 -20.75 2.95
C ILE A 383 5.84 -22.21 2.80
N TRP A 384 5.94 -22.79 1.60
CA TRP A 384 5.66 -24.21 1.38
C TRP A 384 6.50 -25.11 2.30
N LYS A 385 7.81 -24.84 2.39
CA LYS A 385 8.73 -25.60 3.26
C LYS A 385 8.39 -25.42 4.74
N GLU A 386 8.11 -24.20 5.19
CA GLU A 386 7.75 -23.89 6.58
C GLU A 386 6.45 -24.57 7.02
N LEU A 387 5.46 -24.64 6.14
CA LEU A 387 4.16 -25.22 6.46
C LEU A 387 4.13 -26.75 6.39
N ASN A 388 5.00 -27.37 5.57
CA ASN A 388 5.12 -28.83 5.43
C ASN A 388 6.27 -29.46 6.26
N ALA A 389 7.09 -28.65 6.93
CA ALA A 389 7.98 -29.10 8.00
C ALA A 389 7.19 -29.39 9.27
#